data_AF-A0A534TU53-F1
#
_entry.id   AF-A0A534TU53-F1
#
_cell.length_a   1.000
_cell.length_b   1.000
_cell.length_c   1.000
_cell.angle_alpha   90.00
_cell.angle_beta   90.00
_cell.angle_gamma   90.00
#
_symmetry.space_group_name_H-M   'P 1'
#
loop_
_entity.id
_entity.type
_entity.pdbx_description
1 polymer ?
#
loop_
_entity_poly.entity_id
_entity_poly.type
_entity_poly.pdbx_seq_one_letter_code
_entity_poly.pdbx_strand_id
1 'polypeptide(L)'
;MRYSRAVRAAVVVTVALALARLGNLPAGSSAPPLPGTASHAPVLATALREALAAKGPGYEPRTRHRNPDGSPKYTNRLILEDSPYLLQHAHNPVDWYPWGEEAFERARREHRPILLSVGYSTCHWCHVMEEESFDDEEIAAELNQHYVAIKVDRERRPDVDAVYMAAVQMMAGNGGWPMTVWLTPDREPFYGGTYFPARDGDRGVRFGFLTLLRRVYAIYAENPDRAAAAAADLAGRVREQMASASGEQVPGPDVLRSAFAELERTFDATHGGFGGAPRFPKPLELQFLLRYHRRTGDPAALRMVVQTL
;
A
#
# COMPACT_ATOMS: atom_id res chain seq x y z
N MET A 1 -24.77 -40.35 21.54
CA MET A 1 -23.83 -39.60 22.42
C MET A 1 -22.39 -40.17 22.34
N ARG A 2 -21.77 -40.24 21.15
CA ARG A 2 -20.39 -40.79 20.97
C ARG A 2 -19.48 -39.94 20.06
N TYR A 3 -19.90 -38.73 19.66
CA TYR A 3 -19.13 -37.85 18.76
C TYR A 3 -18.25 -36.80 19.48
N SER A 4 -18.33 -36.66 20.81
CA SER A 4 -17.70 -35.56 21.54
C SER A 4 -16.24 -35.82 22.00
N ARG A 5 -15.78 -37.07 22.03
CA ARG A 5 -14.43 -37.41 22.55
C ARG A 5 -13.33 -37.33 21.49
N ALA A 6 -13.62 -37.69 20.25
CA ALA A 6 -12.63 -37.66 19.16
C ALA A 6 -12.20 -36.23 18.77
N VAL A 7 -13.15 -35.28 18.77
CA VAL A 7 -12.88 -33.86 18.45
C VAL A 7 -12.03 -33.20 19.55
N ARG A 8 -12.28 -33.53 20.83
CA ARG A 8 -11.46 -33.02 21.95
C ARG A 8 -10.04 -33.59 21.93
N ALA A 9 -9.87 -34.87 21.58
CA ALA A 9 -8.54 -35.47 21.47
C ALA A 9 -7.72 -34.87 20.31
N ALA A 10 -8.36 -34.60 19.16
CA ALA A 10 -7.71 -33.95 18.03
C ALA A 10 -7.24 -32.52 18.38
N VAL A 11 -8.09 -31.72 19.02
CA VAL A 11 -7.73 -30.34 19.43
C VAL A 11 -6.59 -30.32 20.46
N VAL A 12 -6.58 -31.26 21.42
CA VAL A 12 -5.50 -31.35 22.42
C VAL A 12 -4.17 -31.76 21.79
N VAL A 13 -4.17 -32.66 20.81
CA VAL A 13 -2.96 -33.07 20.08
C VAL A 13 -2.43 -31.95 19.17
N THR A 14 -3.31 -31.17 18.53
CA THR A 14 -2.89 -30.01 17.72
C THR A 14 -2.30 -28.88 18.58
N VAL A 15 -2.86 -28.63 19.77
CA VAL A 15 -2.30 -27.65 20.73
C VAL A 15 -0.97 -28.14 21.33
N ALA A 16 -0.84 -29.44 21.62
CA ALA A 16 0.42 -30.01 22.12
C ALA A 16 1.55 -29.98 21.08
N LEU A 17 1.24 -30.18 19.79
CA LEU A 17 2.21 -30.05 18.69
C LEU A 17 2.60 -28.60 18.40
N ALA A 18 1.68 -27.64 18.60
CA ALA A 18 2.00 -26.21 18.56
C ALA A 18 2.90 -25.79 19.73
N LEU A 19 2.65 -26.31 20.94
CA LEU A 19 3.47 -26.06 22.12
C LEU A 19 4.85 -26.75 22.04
N ALA A 20 4.96 -27.92 21.42
CA ALA A 20 6.23 -28.62 21.23
C ALA A 20 7.16 -27.93 20.20
N ARG A 21 6.62 -27.07 19.31
CA ARG A 21 7.42 -26.23 18.41
C ARG A 21 7.94 -24.94 19.07
N LEU A 22 7.46 -24.59 20.26
CA LEU A 22 7.99 -23.46 21.04
C LEU A 22 9.32 -23.77 21.74
N GLY A 23 9.70 -25.05 21.82
CA GLY A 23 10.83 -25.50 22.64
C GLY A 23 12.22 -25.42 21.99
N ASN A 24 12.35 -24.96 20.75
CA ASN A 24 13.65 -25.03 20.06
C ASN A 24 13.91 -23.91 19.03
N LEU A 25 13.45 -22.69 19.33
CA LEU A 25 13.96 -21.51 18.63
C LEU A 25 15.21 -21.04 19.38
N PRO A 26 16.38 -20.91 18.72
CA PRO A 26 17.55 -20.35 19.37
C PRO A 26 17.17 -18.97 19.93
N ALA A 27 17.56 -18.71 21.18
CA ALA A 27 17.52 -17.38 21.79
C ALA A 27 18.56 -16.49 21.08
N GLY A 28 18.32 -16.18 19.81
CA GLY A 28 19.08 -15.24 19.00
C GLY A 28 18.50 -13.85 19.17
N SER A 29 19.37 -12.85 19.30
CA SER A 29 19.09 -11.45 19.61
C SER A 29 17.78 -10.93 19.00
N SER A 30 16.92 -10.32 19.82
CA SER A 30 15.79 -9.54 19.33
C SER A 30 16.29 -8.56 18.25
N ALA A 31 15.68 -8.58 17.07
CA ALA A 31 15.98 -7.60 16.02
C ALA A 31 15.92 -6.18 16.62
N PRO A 32 16.86 -5.30 16.28
CA PRO A 32 16.84 -3.94 16.81
C PRO A 32 15.51 -3.26 16.46
N PRO A 33 15.00 -2.35 17.32
CA PRO A 33 13.80 -1.61 16.99
C PRO A 33 14.03 -0.80 15.70
N LEU A 34 12.94 -0.53 14.97
CA LEU A 34 13.01 0.35 13.82
C LEU A 34 13.46 1.76 14.26
N PRO A 35 14.21 2.51 13.44
CA PRO A 35 14.69 3.84 13.80
C PRO A 35 13.55 4.73 14.32
N GLY A 36 13.75 5.40 15.46
CA GLY A 36 12.75 6.29 16.03
C GLY A 36 11.52 5.59 16.65
N THR A 37 11.51 4.27 16.81
CA THR A 37 10.43 3.52 17.48
C THR A 37 10.88 2.85 18.77
N ALA A 38 9.92 2.57 19.65
CA ALA A 38 10.08 1.54 20.67
C ALA A 38 9.95 0.15 20.04
N SER A 39 10.50 -0.88 20.70
CA SER A 39 10.34 -2.27 20.25
C SER A 39 8.87 -2.66 20.11
N HIS A 40 8.55 -3.44 19.06
CA HIS A 40 7.20 -3.96 18.86
C HIS A 40 6.73 -4.79 20.06
N ALA A 41 5.41 -4.77 20.30
CA ALA A 41 4.80 -5.62 21.32
C ALA A 41 5.18 -7.10 21.11
N PRO A 42 5.38 -7.91 22.18
CA PRO A 42 5.91 -9.28 22.06
C PRO A 42 5.15 -10.19 21.09
N VAL A 43 3.83 -10.03 21.00
CA VAL A 43 2.97 -10.77 20.07
C VAL A 43 3.33 -10.46 18.62
N LEU A 44 3.42 -9.17 18.27
CA LEU A 44 3.79 -8.75 16.93
C LEU A 44 5.24 -9.14 16.62
N ALA A 45 6.18 -8.90 17.54
CA ALA A 45 7.58 -9.28 17.35
C ALA A 45 7.76 -10.78 17.09
N THR A 46 6.91 -11.63 17.68
CA THR A 46 6.90 -13.07 17.40
C THR A 46 6.33 -13.37 16.02
N ALA A 47 5.18 -12.77 15.66
CA ALA A 47 4.60 -12.94 14.33
C ALA A 47 5.56 -12.51 13.20
N LEU A 48 6.28 -11.40 13.36
CA LEU A 48 7.27 -10.93 12.37
C LEU A 48 8.43 -11.93 12.21
N ARG A 49 8.95 -12.48 13.32
CA ARG A 49 10.02 -13.49 13.28
C ARG A 49 9.55 -14.79 12.62
N GLU A 50 8.35 -15.26 12.95
CA GLU A 50 7.78 -16.47 12.35
C GLU A 50 7.54 -16.29 10.84
N ALA A 51 7.02 -15.14 10.42
CA ALA A 51 6.81 -14.82 9.02
C ALA A 51 8.11 -14.72 8.23
N LEU A 52 9.15 -14.12 8.80
CA LEU A 52 10.49 -14.08 8.21
C LEU A 52 11.08 -15.49 8.07
N ALA A 53 11.01 -16.30 9.14
CA ALA A 53 11.50 -17.68 9.11
C ALA A 53 10.76 -18.53 8.06
N ALA A 54 9.46 -18.29 7.87
CA ALA A 54 8.64 -18.99 6.88
C ALA A 54 9.02 -18.68 5.42
N LYS A 55 9.75 -17.59 5.13
CA LYS A 55 10.25 -17.31 3.78
C LYS A 55 11.32 -18.30 3.32
N GLY A 56 11.97 -19.00 4.26
CA GLY A 56 12.96 -20.03 3.97
C GLY A 56 14.33 -19.48 3.57
N PRO A 57 15.31 -20.38 3.34
CA PRO A 57 16.72 -20.00 3.19
C PRO A 57 17.08 -19.32 1.86
N GLY A 58 16.21 -19.39 0.84
CA GLY A 58 16.41 -18.72 -0.44
C GLY A 58 15.81 -17.32 -0.52
N TYR A 59 15.30 -16.80 0.59
CA TYR A 59 14.71 -15.48 0.65
C TYR A 59 15.78 -14.40 0.67
N GLU A 60 15.69 -13.47 -0.29
CA GLU A 60 16.58 -12.31 -0.40
C GLU A 60 15.84 -11.04 0.00
N PRO A 61 16.14 -10.47 1.19
CA PRO A 61 15.57 -9.20 1.61
C PRO A 61 15.92 -8.05 0.66
N ARG A 62 14.92 -7.31 0.20
CA ARG A 62 15.14 -6.09 -0.58
C ARG A 62 15.39 -4.90 0.36
N THR A 63 16.63 -4.77 0.82
CA THR A 63 17.10 -3.62 1.60
C THR A 63 18.62 -3.57 1.59
N ARG A 64 19.20 -2.39 1.77
CA ARG A 64 20.65 -2.23 2.05
C ARG A 64 21.02 -2.55 3.50
N HIS A 65 20.03 -2.64 4.40
CA HIS A 65 20.24 -2.85 5.83
C HIS A 65 20.29 -4.34 6.17
N ARG A 66 21.46 -4.95 6.00
CA ARG A 66 21.69 -6.37 6.28
C ARG A 66 22.63 -6.57 7.47
N ASN A 67 22.35 -7.60 8.26
CA ASN A 67 23.26 -8.11 9.28
C ASN A 67 24.43 -8.85 8.61
N PRO A 68 25.53 -9.13 9.34
CA PRO A 68 26.68 -9.88 8.80
C PRO A 68 26.34 -11.28 8.26
N ASP A 69 25.24 -11.89 8.73
CA ASP A 69 24.75 -13.19 8.27
C ASP A 69 23.82 -13.10 7.04
N GLY A 70 23.65 -11.91 6.46
CA GLY A 70 22.79 -11.65 5.30
C GLY A 70 21.31 -11.45 5.64
N SER A 71 20.89 -11.70 6.88
CA SER A 71 19.53 -11.47 7.34
C SER A 71 19.19 -9.96 7.37
N PRO A 72 17.91 -9.58 7.23
CA PRO A 72 17.53 -8.17 7.26
C PRO A 72 17.68 -7.62 8.68
N LYS A 73 18.27 -6.42 8.80
CA LYS A 73 18.39 -5.68 10.06
C LYS A 73 17.02 -5.25 10.58
N TYR A 74 16.11 -4.92 9.66
CA TYR A 74 14.77 -4.40 9.94
C TYR A 74 13.70 -5.28 9.33
N THR A 75 12.59 -5.46 10.04
CA THR A 75 11.37 -6.11 9.52
C THR A 75 10.15 -5.39 10.08
N ASN A 76 9.23 -4.98 9.22
CA ASN A 76 7.97 -4.33 9.58
C ASN A 76 6.75 -5.23 9.25
N ARG A 77 5.53 -4.73 9.48
CA ARG A 77 4.28 -5.52 9.33
C ARG A 77 4.05 -6.04 7.92
N LEU A 78 4.63 -5.42 6.90
CA LEU A 78 4.41 -5.83 5.52
C LEU A 78 4.97 -7.22 5.20
N ILE A 79 5.83 -7.81 6.06
CA ILE A 79 6.25 -9.21 5.90
C ILE A 79 5.09 -10.21 5.99
N LEU A 80 3.98 -9.79 6.61
CA LEU A 80 2.75 -10.57 6.80
C LEU A 80 1.78 -10.47 5.60
N GLU A 81 2.08 -9.62 4.62
CA GLU A 81 1.24 -9.41 3.44
C GLU A 81 1.55 -10.42 2.33
N ASP A 82 0.56 -10.68 1.48
CA ASP A 82 0.71 -11.55 0.30
C ASP A 82 1.08 -10.79 -0.98
N SER A 83 0.96 -9.45 -0.99
CA SER A 83 1.33 -8.64 -2.14
C SER A 83 2.85 -8.66 -2.34
N PRO A 84 3.35 -9.08 -3.54
CA PRO A 84 4.77 -8.99 -3.84
C PRO A 84 5.31 -7.55 -3.76
N TYR A 85 4.49 -6.55 -4.10
CA TYR A 85 4.86 -5.15 -3.97
C TYR A 85 5.02 -4.75 -2.51
N LEU A 86 4.08 -5.10 -1.62
CA LEU A 86 4.21 -4.77 -0.19
C LEU A 86 5.38 -5.52 0.45
N LEU A 87 5.60 -6.78 0.08
CA LEU A 87 6.72 -7.58 0.58
C LEU A 87 8.09 -7.01 0.20
N GLN A 88 8.21 -6.28 -0.92
CA GLN A 88 9.43 -5.55 -1.27
C GLN A 88 9.78 -4.45 -0.26
N HIS A 89 8.80 -3.96 0.50
CA HIS A 89 8.98 -2.93 1.52
C HIS A 89 9.06 -3.48 2.95
N ALA A 90 9.00 -4.81 3.12
CA ALA A 90 8.96 -5.46 4.44
C ALA A 90 10.21 -5.22 5.29
N HIS A 91 11.32 -4.83 4.66
CA HIS A 91 12.62 -4.62 5.29
C HIS A 91 13.10 -3.17 5.26
N ASN A 92 12.26 -2.23 4.81
CA ASN A 92 12.54 -0.82 5.02
C ASN A 92 12.56 -0.51 6.53
N PRO A 93 13.40 0.45 6.98
CA PRO A 93 13.42 0.95 8.35
C PRO A 93 12.14 1.69 8.77
N VAL A 94 11.25 2.02 7.84
CA VAL A 94 9.92 2.59 8.15
C VAL A 94 9.02 1.52 8.79
N ASP A 95 8.31 1.88 9.86
CA ASP A 95 7.31 1.04 10.55
C ASP A 95 6.00 0.99 9.76
N TRP A 96 6.08 0.46 8.54
CA TRP A 96 4.95 0.37 7.64
C TRP A 96 3.82 -0.47 8.21
N TYR A 97 2.61 0.04 8.04
CA TYR A 97 1.36 -0.69 8.17
C TYR A 97 0.80 -1.00 6.79
N PRO A 98 0.13 -2.16 6.61
CA PRO A 98 -0.82 -2.31 5.52
C PRO A 98 -2.04 -1.42 5.77
N TRP A 99 -2.84 -1.20 4.73
CA TRP A 99 -4.12 -0.52 4.90
C TRP A 99 -5.08 -1.36 5.77
N GLY A 100 -5.41 -0.87 6.97
CA GLY A 100 -6.32 -1.57 7.89
C GLY A 100 -6.63 -0.76 9.15
N GLU A 101 -7.62 -1.21 9.91
CA GLU A 101 -8.12 -0.48 11.10
C GLU A 101 -7.03 -0.29 12.17
N GLU A 102 -6.11 -1.25 12.33
CA GLU A 102 -4.99 -1.15 13.30
C GLU A 102 -4.19 0.16 13.13
N ALA A 103 -3.94 0.58 11.88
CA ALA A 103 -3.20 1.80 11.59
C ALA A 103 -4.00 3.05 11.97
N PHE A 104 -5.30 3.08 11.63
CA PHE A 104 -6.18 4.22 11.94
C PHE A 104 -6.44 4.34 13.43
N GLU A 105 -6.66 3.24 14.14
CA GLU A 105 -6.79 3.22 15.59
C GLU A 105 -5.52 3.70 16.29
N ARG A 106 -4.35 3.28 15.80
CA ARG A 106 -3.07 3.80 16.30
C ARG A 106 -2.96 5.31 16.08
N ALA A 107 -3.28 5.79 14.88
CA ALA A 107 -3.23 7.20 14.53
C ALA A 107 -4.14 8.04 15.45
N ARG A 108 -5.37 7.56 15.72
CA ARG A 108 -6.30 8.21 16.66
C ARG A 108 -5.75 8.21 18.08
N ARG A 109 -5.29 7.07 18.60
CA ARG A 109 -4.78 6.94 19.97
C ARG A 109 -3.56 7.83 20.21
N GLU A 110 -2.66 7.90 19.23
CA GLU A 110 -1.43 8.67 19.32
C GLU A 110 -1.59 10.12 18.85
N HIS A 111 -2.77 10.52 18.37
CA HIS A 111 -3.05 11.84 17.79
C HIS A 111 -2.06 12.22 16.67
N ARG A 112 -1.67 11.23 15.86
CA ARG A 112 -0.68 11.39 14.80
C ARG A 112 -1.33 11.41 13.43
N PRO A 113 -0.87 12.27 12.51
CA PRO A 113 -1.28 12.19 11.13
C PRO A 113 -0.78 10.89 10.48
N ILE A 114 -1.44 10.49 9.41
CA ILE A 114 -1.08 9.31 8.62
C ILE A 114 -0.30 9.77 7.39
N LEU A 115 0.77 9.05 7.06
CA LEU A 115 1.40 9.12 5.76
C LEU A 115 0.99 7.91 4.94
N LEU A 116 0.14 8.11 3.94
CA LEU A 116 -0.26 7.09 2.98
C LEU A 116 0.65 7.12 1.76
N SER A 117 1.30 5.99 1.45
CA SER A 117 2.09 5.81 0.24
C SER A 117 1.54 4.68 -0.63
N VAL A 118 0.93 5.05 -1.75
CA VAL A 118 0.35 4.11 -2.73
C VAL A 118 1.29 3.92 -3.91
N GLY A 119 1.50 2.67 -4.32
CA GLY A 119 2.30 2.31 -5.50
C GLY A 119 1.94 0.93 -6.03
N TYR A 120 2.76 0.42 -6.94
CA TYR A 120 2.58 -0.90 -7.55
C TYR A 120 3.92 -1.45 -8.06
N SER A 121 3.97 -2.75 -8.33
CA SER A 121 5.19 -3.51 -8.59
C SER A 121 6.04 -3.01 -9.78
N THR A 122 5.41 -2.48 -10.82
CA THR A 122 6.07 -2.02 -12.06
C THR A 122 6.24 -0.49 -12.15
N CYS A 123 6.03 0.22 -11.04
CA CYS A 123 6.19 1.67 -10.96
C CYS A 123 7.66 2.08 -10.77
N HIS A 124 8.29 2.63 -11.80
CA HIS A 124 9.70 3.07 -11.72
C HIS A 124 9.94 4.07 -10.58
N TRP A 125 9.18 5.15 -10.53
CA TRP A 125 9.36 6.19 -9.51
C TRP A 125 9.06 5.72 -8.08
N CYS A 126 8.26 4.65 -7.93
CA CYS A 126 7.99 4.06 -6.62
C CYS A 126 9.25 3.36 -6.09
N HIS A 127 10.00 2.67 -6.96
CA HIS A 127 11.28 2.07 -6.62
C HIS A 127 12.34 3.14 -6.33
N VAL A 128 12.38 4.20 -7.13
CA VAL A 128 13.30 5.33 -6.90
C VAL A 128 13.05 5.97 -5.53
N MET A 129 11.79 6.29 -5.20
CA MET A 129 11.46 6.90 -3.91
C MET A 129 11.69 5.93 -2.74
N GLU A 130 11.50 4.63 -2.95
CA GLU A 130 11.82 3.61 -1.96
C GLU A 130 13.31 3.63 -1.59
N GLU A 131 14.18 3.51 -2.60
CA GLU A 131 15.63 3.47 -2.41
C GLU A 131 16.18 4.79 -1.83
N GLU A 132 15.71 5.93 -2.36
CA GLU A 132 16.21 7.25 -1.95
C GLU A 132 15.66 7.70 -0.58
N SER A 133 14.43 7.31 -0.23
CA SER A 133 13.72 7.85 0.95
C SER A 133 13.27 6.80 1.96
N PHE A 134 12.57 5.73 1.53
CA PHE A 134 11.99 4.78 2.48
C PHE A 134 13.01 3.77 3.04
N ASP A 135 14.14 3.54 2.34
CA ASP A 135 15.28 2.76 2.84
C ASP A 135 16.33 3.63 3.56
N ASP A 136 16.04 4.90 3.84
CA ASP A 136 16.91 5.83 4.58
C ASP A 136 16.55 5.88 6.06
N GLU A 137 17.52 5.60 6.94
CA GLU A 137 17.28 5.51 8.39
C GLU A 137 16.91 6.88 9.01
N GLU A 138 17.38 8.01 8.46
CA GLU A 138 17.03 9.34 8.97
C GLU A 138 15.58 9.69 8.60
N ILE A 139 15.21 9.50 7.33
CA ILE A 139 13.82 9.71 6.88
C ILE A 139 12.88 8.75 7.57
N ALA A 140 13.28 7.49 7.75
CA ALA A 140 12.50 6.51 8.49
C ALA A 140 12.33 6.89 9.96
N ALA A 141 13.37 7.39 10.63
CA ALA A 141 13.24 7.86 12.00
C ALA A 141 12.23 9.03 12.12
N GLU A 142 12.28 10.00 11.20
CA GLU A 142 11.32 11.09 11.13
C GLU A 142 9.89 10.58 10.92
N LEU A 143 9.70 9.67 9.97
CA LEU A 143 8.40 9.02 9.71
C LEU A 143 7.87 8.31 10.95
N ASN A 144 8.72 7.46 11.55
CA ASN A 144 8.38 6.60 12.65
C ASN A 144 8.07 7.35 13.96
N GLN A 145 8.64 8.53 14.14
CA GLN A 145 8.37 9.40 15.29
C GLN A 145 7.08 10.20 15.13
N HIS A 146 6.77 10.67 13.92
CA HIS A 146 5.73 11.68 13.72
C HIS A 146 4.46 11.17 13.02
N TYR A 147 4.57 10.12 12.19
CA TYR A 147 3.47 9.62 11.37
C TYR A 147 3.13 8.16 11.61
N VAL A 148 1.85 7.78 11.44
CA VAL A 148 1.52 6.38 11.16
C VAL A 148 1.65 6.16 9.66
N ALA A 149 2.68 5.43 9.25
CA ALA A 149 2.99 5.22 7.84
C ALA A 149 2.25 4.00 7.28
N ILE A 150 1.46 4.18 6.22
CA ILE A 150 0.67 3.13 5.57
C ILE A 150 1.17 2.94 4.13
N LYS A 151 1.47 1.69 3.76
CA LYS A 151 1.82 1.32 2.38
C LYS A 151 0.64 0.59 1.72
N VAL A 152 0.33 0.97 0.48
CA VAL A 152 -0.77 0.36 -0.28
C VAL A 152 -0.29 -0.08 -1.66
N ASP A 153 -0.65 -1.31 -2.00
CA ASP A 153 -0.58 -1.84 -3.35
C ASP A 153 -1.86 -1.49 -4.10
N ARG A 154 -1.74 -0.62 -5.11
CA ARG A 154 -2.82 -0.23 -6.00
C ARG A 154 -3.46 -1.43 -6.70
N GLU A 155 -2.67 -2.44 -7.08
CA GLU A 155 -3.17 -3.62 -7.80
C GLU A 155 -4.11 -4.46 -6.92
N ARG A 156 -3.99 -4.33 -5.59
CA ARG A 156 -4.86 -4.96 -4.60
C ARG A 156 -5.99 -4.04 -4.12
N ARG A 157 -5.74 -2.73 -4.05
CA ARG A 157 -6.69 -1.72 -3.53
C ARG A 157 -6.88 -0.55 -4.51
N PRO A 158 -7.43 -0.82 -5.72
CA PRO A 158 -7.71 0.24 -6.69
C PRO A 158 -8.78 1.23 -6.19
N ASP A 159 -9.62 0.79 -5.24
CA ASP A 159 -10.60 1.62 -4.54
C ASP A 159 -9.95 2.71 -3.70
N VAL A 160 -8.92 2.36 -2.91
CA VAL A 160 -8.14 3.30 -2.10
C VAL A 160 -7.39 4.26 -3.02
N ASP A 161 -6.73 3.71 -4.04
CA ASP A 161 -5.99 4.51 -5.02
C ASP A 161 -6.88 5.57 -5.70
N ALA A 162 -8.06 5.20 -6.18
CA ALA A 162 -8.93 6.12 -6.90
C ALA A 162 -9.35 7.34 -6.05
N VAL A 163 -9.71 7.11 -4.78
CA VAL A 163 -10.11 8.18 -3.85
C VAL A 163 -8.97 9.17 -3.63
N TYR A 164 -7.78 8.66 -3.31
CA TYR A 164 -6.65 9.54 -2.99
C TYR A 164 -5.99 10.14 -4.22
N MET A 165 -6.10 9.50 -5.39
CA MET A 165 -5.67 10.07 -6.66
C MET A 165 -6.52 11.30 -7.03
N ALA A 166 -7.84 11.22 -6.83
CA ALA A 166 -8.71 12.38 -6.99
C ALA A 166 -8.30 13.53 -6.05
N ALA A 167 -8.03 13.22 -4.78
CA ALA A 167 -7.55 14.22 -3.82
C ALA A 167 -6.22 14.87 -4.26
N VAL A 168 -5.24 14.08 -4.69
CA VAL A 168 -3.94 14.59 -5.17
C VAL A 168 -4.10 15.45 -6.42
N GLN A 169 -4.93 15.03 -7.37
CA GLN A 169 -5.22 15.83 -8.57
C GLN A 169 -5.85 17.18 -8.22
N MET A 170 -6.74 17.22 -7.22
CA MET A 170 -7.35 18.45 -6.76
C MET A 170 -6.38 19.38 -6.03
N MET A 171 -5.40 18.84 -5.30
CA MET A 171 -4.40 19.61 -4.56
C MET A 171 -3.24 20.10 -5.44
N ALA A 172 -2.68 19.19 -6.25
CA ALA A 172 -1.45 19.41 -7.00
C ALA A 172 -1.69 19.74 -8.49
N GLY A 173 -2.92 19.61 -8.98
CA GLY A 173 -3.29 19.81 -10.40
C GLY A 173 -2.84 18.70 -11.34
N ASN A 174 -2.08 17.71 -10.84
CA ASN A 174 -1.68 16.51 -11.56
C ASN A 174 -1.77 15.29 -10.64
N GLY A 175 -1.61 14.10 -11.22
CA GLY A 175 -1.61 12.84 -10.48
C GLY A 175 -0.58 11.87 -11.05
N GLY A 176 -0.25 10.83 -10.28
CA GLY A 176 0.73 9.83 -10.67
C GLY A 176 1.23 9.03 -9.47
N TRP A 177 2.13 8.09 -9.74
CA TRP A 177 2.75 7.23 -8.73
C TRP A 177 4.26 7.46 -8.67
N PRO A 178 4.89 7.34 -7.49
CA PRO A 178 4.29 7.03 -6.19
C PRO A 178 3.35 8.13 -5.75
N MET A 179 2.24 7.76 -5.10
CA MET A 179 1.29 8.72 -4.57
C MET A 179 1.49 8.80 -3.06
N THR A 180 1.87 9.98 -2.58
CA THR A 180 2.14 10.23 -1.16
C THR A 180 1.15 11.25 -0.63
N VAL A 181 0.37 10.87 0.38
CA VAL A 181 -0.75 11.67 0.89
C VAL A 181 -0.71 11.69 2.41
N TRP A 182 -0.88 12.87 2.99
CA TRP A 182 -1.03 13.05 4.43
C TRP A 182 -2.50 13.12 4.77
N LEU A 183 -2.90 12.26 5.71
CA LEU A 183 -4.30 12.11 6.14
C LEU A 183 -4.45 12.42 7.63
N THR A 184 -5.64 12.90 7.99
CA THR A 184 -6.09 12.85 9.39
C THR A 184 -6.30 11.39 9.83
N PRO A 185 -6.37 11.11 11.15
CA PRO A 185 -6.75 9.78 11.65
C PRO A 185 -8.09 9.25 11.12
N ASP A 186 -8.97 10.14 10.67
CA ASP A 186 -10.28 9.82 10.09
C ASP A 186 -10.26 9.64 8.57
N ARG A 187 -9.06 9.46 7.99
CA ARG A 187 -8.81 9.12 6.59
C ARG A 187 -9.04 10.28 5.62
N GLU A 188 -9.10 11.51 6.10
CA GLU A 188 -9.35 12.67 5.27
C GLU A 188 -8.01 13.27 4.80
N PRO A 189 -7.79 13.45 3.49
CA PRO A 189 -6.54 14.00 2.97
C PRO A 189 -6.47 15.50 3.21
N PHE A 190 -5.30 16.01 3.65
CA PHE A 190 -5.07 17.45 3.81
C PHE A 190 -3.83 17.96 3.07
N TYR A 191 -2.94 17.06 2.64
CA TYR A 191 -1.81 17.39 1.79
C TYR A 191 -1.43 16.16 0.96
N GLY A 192 -0.85 16.36 -0.22
CA GLY A 192 -0.41 15.23 -1.03
C GLY A 192 0.26 15.64 -2.32
N GLY A 193 0.95 14.69 -2.92
CA GLY A 193 1.63 14.83 -4.19
C GLY A 193 2.09 13.48 -4.70
N THR A 194 2.94 13.52 -5.72
CA THR A 194 3.45 12.32 -6.36
C THR A 194 4.84 11.95 -5.79
N TYR A 195 5.86 12.01 -6.62
CA TYR A 195 7.24 11.77 -6.23
C TYR A 195 7.84 12.99 -5.52
N PHE A 196 8.49 12.74 -4.40
CA PHE A 196 9.27 13.73 -3.65
C PHE A 196 10.73 13.27 -3.56
N PRO A 197 11.72 14.04 -4.08
CA PRO A 197 13.13 13.73 -3.90
C PRO A 197 13.52 13.73 -2.42
N ALA A 198 14.50 12.91 -2.02
CA ALA A 198 14.81 12.72 -0.60
C ALA A 198 15.27 14.01 0.11
N ARG A 199 16.17 14.79 -0.50
CA ARG A 199 16.85 15.94 0.13
C ARG A 199 16.55 17.27 -0.60
N ASP A 200 16.78 18.36 0.11
CA ASP A 200 16.65 19.71 -0.45
C ASP A 200 17.63 19.91 -1.60
N GLY A 201 17.18 20.49 -2.71
CA GLY A 201 17.98 20.69 -3.93
C GLY A 201 18.01 19.49 -4.87
N ASP A 202 17.70 18.28 -4.41
CA ASP A 202 17.66 17.10 -5.27
C ASP A 202 16.67 17.29 -6.42
N ARG A 203 17.11 16.99 -7.65
CA ARG A 203 16.28 17.13 -8.86
C ARG A 203 15.65 18.53 -9.00
N GLY A 204 16.29 19.55 -8.43
CA GLY A 204 15.88 20.96 -8.53
C GLY A 204 14.74 21.39 -7.61
N VAL A 205 14.29 20.54 -6.67
CA VAL A 205 13.24 20.94 -5.72
C VAL A 205 13.82 21.81 -4.60
N ARG A 206 13.05 22.82 -4.16
CA ARG A 206 13.47 23.66 -3.04
C ARG A 206 13.52 22.89 -1.72
N PHE A 207 12.56 22.00 -1.50
CA PHE A 207 12.43 21.18 -0.29
C PHE A 207 12.28 19.72 -0.69
N GLY A 208 13.17 18.87 -0.17
CA GLY A 208 13.08 17.42 -0.28
C GLY A 208 12.09 16.84 0.71
N PHE A 209 11.90 15.54 0.61
CA PHE A 209 10.92 14.77 1.36
C PHE A 209 11.14 14.88 2.86
N LEU A 210 12.39 14.82 3.34
CA LEU A 210 12.68 15.00 4.77
C LEU A 210 12.20 16.36 5.31
N THR A 211 12.50 17.43 4.57
CA THR A 211 12.07 18.79 4.95
C THR A 211 10.57 18.94 4.86
N LEU A 212 9.93 18.32 3.86
CA LEU A 212 8.47 18.29 3.74
C LEU A 212 7.82 17.57 4.91
N LEU A 213 8.33 16.41 5.33
CA LEU A 213 7.85 15.69 6.52
C LEU A 213 7.85 16.62 7.75
N ARG A 214 9.00 17.20 8.08
CA ARG A 214 9.12 18.10 9.23
C ARG A 214 8.13 19.27 9.19
N ARG A 215 7.98 19.90 8.02
CA ARG A 215 7.09 21.06 7.84
C ARG A 215 5.62 20.69 7.92
N VAL A 216 5.21 19.63 7.24
CA VAL A 216 3.81 19.18 7.26
C VAL A 216 3.42 18.75 8.68
N TYR A 217 4.32 18.05 9.39
CA TYR A 217 4.08 17.71 10.79
C TYR A 217 3.99 18.95 11.68
N ALA A 218 4.90 19.91 11.55
CA ALA A 218 4.86 21.14 12.35
C ALA A 218 3.54 21.89 12.17
N ILE A 219 3.07 22.06 10.93
CA ILE A 219 1.78 22.70 10.62
C ILE A 219 0.62 21.92 11.24
N TYR A 220 0.64 20.59 11.13
CA TYR A 220 -0.39 19.73 11.71
C TYR A 220 -0.41 19.80 13.23
N ALA A 221 0.76 19.76 13.87
CA ALA A 221 0.91 19.79 15.32
C ALA A 221 0.56 21.16 15.93
N GLU A 222 0.86 22.26 15.22
CA GLU A 222 0.51 23.61 15.65
C GLU A 222 -1.01 23.87 15.61
N ASN A 223 -1.73 23.29 14.63
CA ASN A 223 -3.15 23.55 14.46
C ASN A 223 -3.92 22.35 13.86
N PRO A 224 -4.14 21.28 14.66
CA PRO A 224 -4.77 20.06 14.18
C PRO A 224 -6.22 20.29 13.72
N ASP A 225 -6.95 21.19 14.39
CA ASP A 225 -8.34 21.52 14.02
C ASP A 225 -8.43 22.19 12.65
N ARG A 226 -7.47 23.08 12.33
CA ARG A 226 -7.39 23.69 10.99
C ARG A 226 -7.06 22.64 9.93
N ALA A 227 -6.15 21.71 10.23
CA ALA A 227 -5.84 20.61 9.32
C ALA A 227 -7.09 19.73 9.09
N ALA A 228 -7.83 19.40 10.13
CA ALA A 228 -9.07 18.62 10.05
C ALA A 228 -10.16 19.36 9.24
N ALA A 229 -10.37 20.65 9.46
CA ALA A 229 -11.35 21.43 8.71
C ALA A 229 -11.01 21.49 7.21
N ALA A 230 -9.73 21.69 6.86
CA ALA A 230 -9.27 21.66 5.47
C ALA A 230 -9.40 20.26 4.85
N ALA A 231 -9.13 19.22 5.64
CA ALA A 231 -9.27 17.83 5.20
C ALA A 231 -10.73 17.48 4.89
N ALA A 232 -11.65 17.87 5.77
CA ALA A 232 -13.09 17.62 5.62
C ALA A 232 -13.68 18.32 4.39
N ASP A 233 -13.26 19.57 4.10
CA ASP A 233 -13.66 20.30 2.88
C ASP A 233 -13.20 19.56 1.61
N LEU A 234 -11.90 19.20 1.55
CA LEU A 234 -11.35 18.46 0.42
C LEU A 234 -12.03 17.09 0.26
N ALA A 235 -12.24 16.36 1.36
CA ALA A 235 -12.94 15.08 1.35
C ALA A 235 -14.40 15.21 0.89
N GLY A 236 -15.08 16.32 1.22
CA GLY A 236 -16.41 16.65 0.68
C GLY A 236 -16.39 16.76 -0.85
N ARG A 237 -15.47 17.58 -1.37
CA ARG A 237 -15.34 17.80 -2.82
C ARG A 237 -14.94 16.54 -3.60
N VAL A 238 -14.05 15.71 -3.04
CA VAL A 238 -13.69 14.40 -3.63
C VAL A 238 -14.93 13.50 -3.70
N ARG A 239 -15.73 13.43 -2.64
CA ARG A 239 -16.98 12.65 -2.63
C ARG A 239 -17.96 13.14 -3.69
N GLU A 240 -18.14 14.44 -3.84
CA GLU A 240 -19.01 15.03 -4.88
C GLU A 240 -18.55 14.67 -6.29
N GLN A 241 -17.24 14.81 -6.56
CA GLN A 241 -16.67 14.43 -7.85
C GLN A 241 -16.90 12.94 -8.14
N MET A 242 -16.65 12.06 -7.17
CA MET A 242 -16.84 10.63 -7.33
C MET A 242 -18.33 10.25 -7.47
N ALA A 243 -19.22 10.89 -6.71
CA ALA A 243 -20.67 10.69 -6.81
C ALA A 243 -21.20 11.09 -8.19
N SER A 244 -20.69 12.19 -8.76
CA SER A 244 -21.05 12.62 -10.12
C SER A 244 -20.62 11.62 -11.20
N ALA A 245 -19.59 10.81 -10.94
CA ALA A 245 -19.12 9.75 -11.84
C ALA A 245 -19.85 8.42 -11.65
N SER A 246 -20.44 8.16 -10.48
CA SER A 246 -21.23 6.96 -10.20
C SER A 246 -22.71 7.22 -10.47
N GLY A 247 -23.22 6.80 -11.63
CA GLY A 247 -24.67 6.73 -11.84
C GLY A 247 -25.33 5.81 -10.80
N GLU A 248 -26.52 6.18 -10.30
CA GLU A 248 -27.27 5.42 -9.27
C GLU A 248 -27.76 4.04 -9.73
N GLN A 249 -27.61 3.70 -11.01
CA GLN A 249 -28.13 2.48 -11.60
C GLN A 249 -27.00 1.55 -12.06
N VAL A 250 -27.18 0.25 -11.78
CA VAL A 250 -26.33 -0.80 -12.37
C VAL A 250 -26.29 -0.60 -13.89
N PRO A 251 -25.10 -0.50 -14.51
CA PRO A 251 -24.98 -0.24 -15.93
C PRO A 251 -25.79 -1.26 -16.76
N GLY A 252 -26.75 -0.75 -17.54
CA GLY A 252 -27.55 -1.57 -18.44
C GLY A 252 -26.72 -2.15 -19.60
N PRO A 253 -27.28 -3.09 -20.38
CA PRO A 253 -26.59 -3.71 -21.50
C PRO A 253 -25.96 -2.72 -22.49
N ASP A 254 -26.61 -1.58 -22.73
CA ASP A 254 -26.12 -0.57 -23.66
C ASP A 254 -24.87 0.15 -23.14
N VAL A 255 -24.82 0.46 -21.84
CA VAL A 255 -23.62 1.06 -21.21
C VAL A 255 -22.43 0.10 -21.32
N LEU A 256 -22.67 -1.20 -21.09
CA LEU A 256 -21.63 -2.23 -21.25
C LEU A 256 -21.18 -2.36 -22.71
N ARG A 257 -22.08 -2.21 -23.68
CA ARG A 257 -21.74 -2.20 -25.12
C ARG A 257 -20.91 -0.96 -25.48
N SER A 258 -21.27 0.21 -24.96
CA SER A 258 -20.50 1.45 -25.16
C SER A 258 -19.11 1.37 -24.54
N ALA A 259 -18.99 0.83 -23.32
CA ALA A 259 -17.69 0.61 -22.68
C ALA A 259 -16.81 -0.36 -23.49
N PHE A 260 -17.40 -1.43 -24.03
CA PHE A 260 -16.70 -2.33 -24.94
C PHE A 260 -16.23 -1.62 -26.22
N ALA A 261 -17.11 -0.86 -26.88
CA ALA A 261 -16.76 -0.13 -28.10
C ALA A 261 -15.64 0.89 -27.88
N GLU A 262 -15.59 1.53 -26.72
CA GLU A 262 -14.52 2.46 -26.36
C GLU A 262 -13.17 1.75 -26.14
N LEU A 263 -13.19 0.58 -25.48
CA LEU A 263 -11.99 -0.26 -25.34
C LEU A 263 -11.51 -0.77 -26.70
N GLU A 264 -12.42 -1.21 -27.57
CA GLU A 264 -12.09 -1.63 -28.93
C GLU A 264 -11.47 -0.49 -29.74
N ARG A 265 -12.02 0.71 -29.64
CA ARG A 265 -11.51 1.92 -30.32
C ARG A 265 -10.12 2.31 -29.86
N THR A 266 -9.81 2.08 -28.58
CA THR A 266 -8.53 2.47 -27.96
C THR A 266 -7.50 1.34 -27.94
N PHE A 267 -7.86 0.15 -28.42
CA PHE A 267 -6.99 -1.02 -28.43
C PHE A 267 -5.90 -0.92 -29.50
N ASP A 268 -4.66 -1.19 -29.10
CA ASP A 268 -3.53 -1.32 -30.03
C ASP A 268 -3.44 -2.77 -30.52
N ALA A 269 -3.98 -3.03 -31.71
CA ALA A 269 -3.95 -4.35 -32.31
C ALA A 269 -2.55 -4.82 -32.77
N THR A 270 -1.52 -3.97 -32.69
CA THR A 270 -0.13 -4.35 -33.00
C THR A 270 0.60 -4.79 -31.74
N HIS A 271 0.51 -4.00 -30.66
CA HIS A 271 1.31 -4.21 -29.43
C HIS A 271 0.50 -4.67 -28.21
N GLY A 272 -0.82 -4.75 -28.32
CA GLY A 272 -1.70 -4.98 -27.18
C GLY A 272 -1.85 -3.75 -26.27
N GLY A 273 -2.80 -3.82 -25.34
CA GLY A 273 -3.12 -2.74 -24.42
C GLY A 273 -4.03 -1.65 -25.00
N PHE A 274 -4.34 -0.66 -24.17
CA PHE A 274 -5.36 0.36 -24.44
C PHE A 274 -4.80 1.77 -24.25
N GLY A 275 -5.13 2.69 -25.16
CA GLY A 275 -4.79 4.10 -25.08
C GLY A 275 -3.34 4.46 -25.40
N GLY A 276 -2.94 5.67 -25.02
CA GLY A 276 -1.60 6.23 -25.28
C GLY A 276 -0.52 5.77 -24.30
N ALA A 277 0.73 6.12 -24.58
CA ALA A 277 1.86 5.79 -23.73
C ALA A 277 1.87 6.63 -22.42
N PRO A 278 2.36 6.07 -21.29
CA PRO A 278 2.79 4.67 -21.13
C PRO A 278 1.59 3.71 -20.97
N ARG A 279 1.65 2.57 -21.68
CA ARG A 279 0.60 1.53 -21.65
C ARG A 279 0.89 0.52 -20.54
N PHE A 280 -0.02 0.42 -19.57
CA PHE A 280 0.03 -0.60 -18.52
C PHE A 280 -1.22 -1.48 -18.61
N PRO A 281 -1.12 -2.80 -18.35
CA PRO A 281 -2.28 -3.65 -18.21
C PRO A 281 -3.17 -3.11 -17.09
N LYS A 282 -4.45 -2.90 -17.37
CA LYS A 282 -5.42 -2.44 -16.38
C LYS A 282 -6.34 -3.61 -16.01
N PRO A 283 -6.12 -4.30 -14.88
CA PRO A 283 -6.82 -5.54 -14.55
C PRO A 283 -8.34 -5.44 -14.58
N LEU A 284 -8.91 -4.28 -14.21
CA LEU A 284 -10.35 -4.05 -14.25
C LEU A 284 -10.91 -4.01 -15.68
N GLU A 285 -10.19 -3.40 -16.63
CA GLU A 285 -10.57 -3.40 -18.05
C GLU A 285 -10.48 -4.83 -18.62
N LEU A 286 -9.42 -5.57 -18.29
CA LEU A 286 -9.25 -6.97 -18.72
C LEU A 286 -10.33 -7.88 -18.11
N GLN A 287 -10.64 -7.74 -16.83
CA GLN A 287 -11.73 -8.48 -16.18
C GLN A 287 -13.09 -8.13 -16.78
N PHE A 288 -13.32 -6.86 -17.10
CA PHE A 288 -14.52 -6.44 -17.80
C PHE A 288 -14.64 -7.13 -19.16
N LEU A 289 -13.58 -7.14 -19.98
CA LEU A 289 -13.58 -7.79 -21.29
C LEU A 289 -13.82 -9.31 -21.19
N LEU A 290 -13.20 -9.99 -20.21
CA LEU A 290 -13.46 -11.42 -19.95
C LEU A 290 -14.93 -11.68 -19.59
N ARG A 291 -15.52 -10.83 -18.73
CA ARG A 291 -16.94 -10.93 -18.37
C ARG A 291 -17.87 -10.58 -19.53
N TYR A 292 -17.48 -9.62 -20.36
CA TYR A 292 -18.21 -9.23 -21.57
C TYR A 292 -18.24 -10.39 -22.57
N HIS A 293 -17.07 -10.97 -22.90
CA HIS A 293 -16.95 -12.16 -23.75
C HIS A 293 -17.83 -13.30 -23.26
N ARG A 294 -17.77 -13.63 -21.96
CA ARG A 294 -18.60 -14.69 -21.36
C ARG A 294 -20.10 -14.44 -21.51
N ARG A 295 -20.53 -13.17 -21.52
CA ARG A 295 -21.95 -12.79 -21.58
C ARG A 295 -22.48 -12.67 -23.01
N THR A 296 -21.67 -12.18 -23.95
CA THR A 296 -22.11 -11.89 -25.33
C THR A 296 -21.61 -12.91 -26.35
N GLY A 297 -20.57 -13.69 -26.02
CA GLY A 297 -19.86 -14.55 -26.96
C GLY A 297 -18.93 -13.80 -27.91
N ASP A 298 -18.77 -12.48 -27.76
CA ASP A 298 -17.99 -11.66 -28.69
C ASP A 298 -16.50 -12.03 -28.66
N PRO A 299 -15.92 -12.59 -29.74
CA PRO A 299 -14.53 -13.02 -29.74
C PRO A 299 -13.54 -11.86 -29.69
N ALA A 300 -13.93 -10.63 -30.06
CA ALA A 300 -13.06 -9.47 -30.00
C ALA A 300 -12.64 -9.14 -28.57
N ALA A 301 -13.56 -9.27 -27.62
CA ALA A 301 -13.28 -9.05 -26.20
C ALA A 301 -12.19 -10.00 -25.67
N LEU A 302 -12.24 -11.29 -26.05
CA LEU A 302 -11.23 -12.25 -25.65
C LEU A 302 -9.87 -11.99 -26.33
N ARG A 303 -9.88 -11.66 -27.63
CA ARG A 303 -8.66 -11.35 -28.39
C ARG A 303 -7.88 -10.19 -27.75
N MET A 304 -8.56 -9.11 -27.38
CA MET A 304 -7.92 -7.95 -26.76
C MET A 304 -7.23 -8.31 -25.43
N VAL A 305 -7.83 -9.20 -24.63
CA VAL A 305 -7.23 -9.66 -23.36
C VAL A 305 -5.99 -10.51 -23.62
N VAL A 306 -6.10 -11.52 -24.49
CA VAL A 306 -5.01 -12.46 -24.79
C VAL A 306 -3.81 -11.76 -25.41
N GLN A 307 -4.03 -10.72 -26.22
CA GLN A 307 -2.94 -9.98 -26.85
C GLN A 307 -2.31 -8.93 -25.92
N THR A 308 -2.99 -8.50 -24.86
CA THR A 308 -2.45 -7.55 -23.88
C THR A 308 -1.57 -8.23 -22.83
N LEU A 309 -1.78 -9.53 -22.57
CA LEU A 309 -1.06 -10.34 -21.58
C LEU A 309 0.04 -11.17 -22.24
#